data_AF-A0A921SML8-F1
#
_entry.id   AF-A0A921SML8-F1
#
_cell.length_a   1.000
_cell.length_b   1.000
_cell.length_c   1.000
_cell.angle_alpha   90.00
_cell.angle_beta   90.00
_cell.angle_gamma   90.00
#
_symmetry.space_group_name_H-M   'P 1'
#
loop_
_entity.id
_entity.type
_entity.pdbx_description
1 polymer ?
#
loop_
_entity_poly.entity_id
_entity_poly.type
_entity_poly.pdbx_seq_one_letter_code
_entity_poly.pdbx_strand_id
1 'polypeptide(L)'
;MASKKSSHLVLALAVDLVLVVAFVIVGHVQHYRSLDPAALLQTAWPFLVSLAVAWVLTRVWQKPLAPLTTGTGIWAITVLVGLVLRAIGGVSVAEPFLIVAAGLNFVTLVGWRLIASAAVGRGAR
;
A
#
# COMPACT_ATOMS: atom_id res chain seq x y z
N MET A 1 -6.69 -26.38 2.91
CA MET A 1 -6.32 -25.13 3.64
C MET A 1 -5.14 -24.39 3.02
N ALA A 2 -4.05 -25.05 2.62
CA ALA A 2 -2.87 -24.39 2.03
C ALA A 2 -3.18 -23.60 0.73
N SER A 3 -4.00 -24.16 -0.17
CA SER A 3 -4.44 -23.49 -1.41
C SER A 3 -5.18 -22.16 -1.14
N LYS A 4 -6.10 -22.13 -0.16
CA LYS A 4 -6.87 -20.93 0.20
C LYS A 4 -5.96 -19.82 0.78
N LYS A 5 -4.97 -20.19 1.60
CA LYS A 5 -3.95 -19.25 2.09
C LYS A 5 -3.09 -18.68 0.96
N SER A 6 -2.68 -19.52 0.00
CA SER A 6 -1.91 -19.08 -1.16
C SER A 6 -2.70 -18.07 -2.01
N SER A 7 -3.97 -18.37 -2.29
CA SER A 7 -4.87 -17.45 -3.01
C SER A 7 -5.03 -16.10 -2.29
N HIS A 8 -5.21 -16.10 -0.97
CA HIS A 8 -5.29 -14.84 -0.21
C HIS A 8 -3.99 -14.03 -0.23
N LEU A 9 -2.84 -14.70 -0.27
CA LEU A 9 -1.55 -14.03 -0.36
C LEU A 9 -1.37 -13.38 -1.74
N VAL A 10 -1.68 -14.09 -2.82
CA VAL A 10 -1.64 -13.54 -4.19
C VAL A 10 -2.60 -12.37 -4.33
N LEU A 11 -3.83 -12.50 -3.81
CA LEU A 11 -4.81 -11.42 -3.79
C LEU A 11 -4.27 -10.20 -3.03
N ALA A 12 -3.70 -10.40 -1.84
CA ALA A 12 -3.15 -9.31 -1.06
C ALA A 12 -2.02 -8.59 -1.79
N LEU A 13 -1.13 -9.33 -2.46
CA LEU A 13 -0.01 -8.75 -3.20
C LEU A 13 -0.51 -7.89 -4.35
N ALA A 14 -1.43 -8.44 -5.15
CA ALA A 14 -2.00 -7.75 -6.29
C ALA A 14 -2.73 -6.48 -5.86
N VAL A 15 -3.59 -6.56 -4.85
CA VAL A 15 -4.38 -5.42 -4.38
C VAL A 15 -3.49 -4.34 -3.77
N ASP A 16 -2.53 -4.69 -2.90
CA ASP A 16 -1.63 -3.71 -2.32
C ASP A 16 -0.79 -2.98 -3.39
N LEU A 17 -0.24 -3.72 -4.36
CA LEU A 17 0.53 -3.14 -5.46
C LEU A 17 -0.32 -2.18 -6.29
N VAL A 18 -1.51 -2.61 -6.70
CA VAL A 18 -2.43 -1.77 -7.48
C VAL A 18 -2.81 -0.51 -6.71
N LEU A 19 -3.09 -0.60 -5.41
CA LEU A 19 -3.48 0.55 -4.60
C LEU A 19 -2.33 1.55 -4.41
N VAL A 20 -1.11 1.08 -4.16
CA VAL A 20 0.07 1.95 -4.05
C VAL A 20 0.39 2.63 -5.38
N VAL A 21 0.33 1.89 -6.49
CA VAL A 21 0.54 2.46 -7.84
C VAL A 21 -0.58 3.45 -8.19
N ALA A 22 -1.83 3.13 -7.88
CA ALA A 22 -2.96 4.03 -8.11
C ALA A 22 -2.84 5.33 -7.31
N PHE A 23 -2.40 5.27 -6.05
CA PHE A 23 -2.09 6.47 -5.26
C PHE A 23 -1.11 7.39 -5.99
N VAL A 24 -0.02 6.83 -6.54
CA VAL A 24 1.00 7.60 -7.25
C VAL A 24 0.44 8.20 -8.54
N ILE A 25 -0.24 7.40 -9.36
CA ILE A 25 -0.82 7.84 -10.63
C ILE A 25 -1.84 8.95 -10.40
N VAL A 26 -2.80 8.73 -9.50
CA VAL A 26 -3.87 9.68 -9.21
C VAL A 26 -3.27 10.98 -8.66
N GLY A 27 -2.36 10.90 -7.69
CA GLY A 27 -1.69 12.09 -7.15
C GLY A 27 -0.93 12.86 -8.22
N HIS A 28 -0.20 12.16 -9.09
CA HIS A 28 0.56 12.79 -10.17
C HIS A 28 -0.36 13.49 -11.19
N VAL A 29 -1.41 12.80 -11.67
CA VAL A 29 -2.37 13.39 -12.62
C VAL A 29 -3.09 14.60 -12.04
N GLN A 30 -3.43 14.58 -10.74
CA GLN A 30 -4.10 15.71 -10.09
C GLN A 30 -3.22 16.96 -10.02
N HIS A 31 -1.91 16.81 -9.84
CA HIS A 31 -0.98 17.95 -9.74
C HIS A 31 -0.43 18.43 -11.08
N TYR A 32 -0.15 17.51 -12.02
CA TYR A 32 0.58 17.81 -13.25
C TYR A 32 -0.27 17.67 -14.51
N ARG A 33 -1.47 17.07 -14.42
CA ARG A 33 -2.37 16.78 -15.55
C ARG A 33 -1.67 16.04 -16.71
N SER A 34 -0.71 15.18 -16.38
CA SER A 34 0.10 14.41 -17.33
C SER A 34 0.36 12.98 -16.82
N LEU A 35 0.93 12.13 -17.68
CA LEU A 35 1.34 10.75 -17.37
C LEU A 35 2.81 10.56 -17.76
N ASP A 36 3.71 11.38 -17.21
CA ASP A 36 5.15 11.23 -17.44
C ASP A 36 5.69 9.97 -16.72
N PRO A 37 6.15 8.93 -17.45
CA PRO A 37 6.63 7.70 -16.84
C PRO A 37 7.81 7.90 -15.89
N ALA A 38 8.70 8.85 -16.19
CA ALA A 38 9.89 9.09 -15.37
C ALA A 38 9.51 9.70 -14.01
N ALA A 39 8.65 10.70 -14.00
CA ALA A 39 8.16 11.31 -12.77
C ALA A 39 7.28 10.36 -11.94
N LEU A 40 6.47 9.53 -12.59
CA LEU A 40 5.71 8.46 -11.93
C LEU A 40 6.64 7.46 -11.25
N LEU A 41 7.67 6.98 -11.96
CA LEU A 41 8.64 6.04 -11.40
C LEU A 41 9.41 6.67 -10.23
N GLN A 42 9.85 7.92 -10.37
CA GLN A 42 10.55 8.69 -9.32
C GLN A 42 9.70 8.82 -8.04
N THR A 43 8.38 8.90 -8.19
CA THR A 43 7.45 8.95 -7.05
C THR A 43 7.08 7.56 -6.52
N ALA A 44 6.98 6.55 -7.39
CA ALA A 44 6.52 5.21 -7.03
C ALA A 44 7.58 4.35 -6.35
N TRP A 45 8.82 4.37 -6.83
CA TRP A 45 9.86 3.44 -6.36
C TRP A 45 10.08 3.45 -4.85
N PRO A 46 10.07 4.60 -4.12
CA PRO A 46 10.26 4.59 -2.67
C PRO A 46 9.14 3.84 -1.96
N PHE A 47 7.89 4.02 -2.39
CA PHE A 47 6.73 3.37 -1.79
C PHE A 47 6.62 1.89 -2.17
N LEU A 48 7.02 1.50 -3.39
CA LEU A 48 7.06 0.10 -3.80
C LEU A 48 8.12 -0.69 -3.04
N VAL A 49 9.32 -0.14 -2.89
CA VAL A 49 10.37 -0.73 -2.03
C VAL A 49 9.87 -0.82 -0.59
N SER A 50 9.27 0.25 -0.09
CA SER A 50 8.72 0.28 1.26
C SER A 50 7.60 -0.73 1.48
N LEU A 51 6.73 -0.97 0.49
CA LEU A 51 5.68 -1.98 0.54
C LEU A 51 6.27 -3.39 0.64
N ALA A 52 7.32 -3.69 -0.13
CA ALA A 52 8.03 -4.96 -0.04
C ALA A 52 8.64 -5.17 1.35
N VAL A 53 9.26 -4.14 1.93
CA VAL A 53 9.77 -4.17 3.31
C VAL A 53 8.62 -4.40 4.31
N ALA A 54 7.50 -3.70 4.13
CA ALA A 54 6.34 -3.82 4.99
C ALA A 54 5.77 -5.25 5.00
N TRP A 55 5.72 -5.90 3.84
CA TRP A 55 5.31 -7.30 3.70
C TRP A 55 6.16 -8.27 4.52
N VAL A 56 7.49 -8.09 4.47
CA VAL A 56 8.44 -8.91 5.22
C VAL A 56 8.30 -8.67 6.72
N LEU A 57 8.33 -7.41 7.15
CA LEU A 57 8.31 -7.03 8.57
C LEU A 57 6.99 -7.39 9.26
N THR A 58 5.86 -7.27 8.56
CA THR A 58 4.55 -7.67 9.11
C THR A 58 4.27 -9.16 9.02
N ARG A 59 5.14 -9.93 8.33
CA ARG A 59 4.95 -11.35 8.06
C ARG A 59 3.55 -11.64 7.50
N VAL A 60 3.15 -10.88 6.48
CA VAL A 60 1.80 -10.88 5.90
C VAL A 60 1.24 -12.28 5.62
N TRP A 61 2.10 -13.25 5.25
CA TRP A 61 1.75 -14.65 5.02
C TRP A 61 1.11 -15.37 6.21
N GLN A 62 1.28 -14.86 7.43
CA GLN A 62 0.62 -15.41 8.62
C GLN A 62 -0.88 -15.08 8.65
N LYS A 63 -1.22 -13.82 8.32
CA LYS A 63 -2.58 -13.27 8.40
C LYS A 63 -2.82 -12.22 7.29
N PRO A 64 -2.93 -12.60 6.01
CA PRO A 64 -2.89 -11.66 4.88
C PRO A 64 -4.07 -10.68 4.85
N LEU A 65 -5.25 -11.13 5.32
CA LEU A 65 -6.49 -10.34 5.32
C LEU A 65 -6.76 -9.62 6.65
N ALA A 66 -5.87 -9.70 7.65
CA ALA A 66 -6.13 -9.10 8.97
C ALA A 66 -5.94 -7.57 8.93
N PRO A 67 -7.01 -6.77 9.09
CA PRO A 67 -6.93 -5.33 8.87
C PRO A 67 -6.14 -4.61 9.98
N LEU A 68 -6.41 -4.94 11.25
CA LEU A 68 -5.87 -4.20 12.40
C LEU A 68 -4.42 -4.56 12.77
N THR A 69 -3.92 -5.74 12.38
CA THR A 69 -2.53 -6.13 12.64
C THR A 69 -1.69 -6.01 11.38
N THR A 70 -2.11 -6.67 10.30
CA THR A 70 -1.35 -6.72 9.05
C THR A 70 -1.56 -5.46 8.22
N GLY A 71 -2.81 -5.01 8.06
CA GLY A 71 -3.13 -3.83 7.26
C GLY A 71 -2.52 -2.54 7.81
N THR A 72 -2.69 -2.26 9.11
CA THR A 72 -2.11 -1.08 9.77
C THR A 72 -0.58 -1.12 9.78
N GLY A 73 0.03 -2.29 10.00
CA GLY A 73 1.48 -2.46 9.92
C GLY A 73 2.01 -2.22 8.51
N ILE A 74 1.33 -2.77 7.49
CA ILE A 74 1.70 -2.56 6.09
C ILE A 74 1.61 -1.08 5.74
N TRP A 75 0.51 -0.43 6.08
CA TRP A 75 0.32 1.00 5.88
C TRP A 75 1.40 1.84 6.54
N ALA A 76 1.62 1.66 7.84
CA ALA A 76 2.55 2.49 8.60
C ALA A 76 3.98 2.36 8.05
N ILE A 77 4.44 1.14 7.79
CA ILE A 77 5.78 0.92 7.24
C ILE A 77 5.86 1.48 5.81
N THR A 78 4.87 1.22 4.95
CA THR A 78 4.85 1.70 3.55
C THR A 78 4.96 3.23 3.47
N VAL A 79 4.24 3.94 4.33
CA VAL A 79 4.26 5.40 4.35
C VAL A 79 5.54 5.92 4.99
N LEU A 80 5.91 5.45 6.17
CA LEU A 80 7.07 5.97 6.90
C LEU A 80 8.37 5.71 6.15
N VAL A 81 8.63 4.47 5.75
CA VAL A 81 9.85 4.12 5.01
C VAL A 81 9.81 4.71 3.60
N GLY A 82 8.65 4.74 2.93
CA GLY A 82 8.50 5.39 1.62
C GLY A 82 8.82 6.89 1.65
N LEU A 83 8.36 7.62 2.66
CA LEU A 83 8.68 9.04 2.84
C LEU A 83 10.16 9.28 3.16
N VAL A 84 10.77 8.42 3.99
CA VAL A 84 12.21 8.48 4.27
C VAL A 84 13.03 8.21 3.01
N LEU A 85 12.73 7.14 2.27
CA LEU A 85 13.40 6.80 1.01
C LEU A 85 13.25 7.92 -0.03
N ARG A 86 12.07 8.53 -0.10
CA ARG A 86 11.80 9.69 -0.97
C ARG A 86 12.68 10.89 -0.61
N ALA A 87 12.77 11.22 0.68
CA ALA A 87 13.55 12.35 1.17
C ALA A 87 15.05 12.16 0.91
N ILE A 88 15.62 11.00 1.23
CA ILE A 88 17.04 10.70 0.96
C ILE A 88 17.33 10.59 -0.54
N GLY A 89 16.33 10.24 -1.35
CA GLY A 89 16.39 10.27 -2.82
C GLY A 89 16.34 11.67 -3.43
N GLY A 90 16.38 12.72 -2.62
CA GLY A 90 16.44 14.12 -3.05
C GLY A 90 15.09 14.71 -3.48
N VAL A 91 13.98 14.01 -3.24
CA VAL A 91 12.64 14.49 -3.59
C VAL A 91 11.95 15.08 -2.36
N SER A 92 11.46 16.30 -2.48
CA SER A 92 10.82 16.99 -1.35
C SER A 92 9.58 16.25 -0.85
N VAL A 93 9.39 16.32 0.48
CA VAL A 93 8.20 15.85 1.18
C VAL A 93 7.42 17.08 1.60
N ALA A 94 6.54 17.56 0.72
CA ALA A 94 5.62 18.63 1.06
C ALA A 94 4.63 18.16 2.14
N GLU A 95 4.27 19.03 3.07
CA GLU A 95 3.33 18.71 4.15
C GLU A 95 1.98 18.14 3.64
N PRO A 96 1.33 18.70 2.60
CA PRO A 96 0.12 18.10 2.04
C PRO A 96 0.35 16.69 1.48
N PHE A 97 1.52 16.44 0.89
CA PHE A 97 1.85 15.12 0.37
C PHE A 97 1.94 14.08 1.48
N LEU A 98 2.55 14.42 2.62
CA LEU A 98 2.60 13.55 3.80
C LEU A 98 1.21 13.17 4.28
N ILE A 99 0.31 14.15 4.43
CA ILE A 99 -1.05 13.94 4.93
C ILE A 99 -1.85 13.06 3.95
N VAL A 100 -1.81 13.39 2.65
CA VAL A 100 -2.54 12.62 1.63
C VAL A 100 -1.97 11.22 1.45
N ALA A 101 -0.64 11.07 1.44
CA ALA A 101 0.01 9.76 1.35
C ALA A 101 -0.38 8.89 2.55
N ALA A 102 -0.32 9.43 3.77
CA ALA A 102 -0.72 8.72 4.98
C ALA A 102 -2.21 8.36 4.96
N GLY A 103 -3.09 9.33 4.74
CA GLY A 103 -4.54 9.15 4.78
C GLY A 103 -5.06 8.22 3.69
N LEU A 104 -4.67 8.46 2.43
CA LEU A 104 -5.17 7.64 1.32
C LEU A 104 -4.68 6.20 1.43
N ASN A 105 -3.39 5.98 1.72
CA ASN A 105 -2.88 4.61 1.89
C ASN A 105 -3.46 3.92 3.12
N PHE A 106 -3.81 4.65 4.19
CA PHE A 106 -4.52 4.06 5.33
C PHE A 106 -5.88 3.53 4.89
N VAL A 107 -6.68 4.40 4.26
CA VAL A 107 -8.02 4.07 3.79
C VAL A 107 -7.97 2.90 2.81
N THR A 108 -7.04 2.90 1.85
CA THR A 108 -6.99 1.85 0.83
C THR A 108 -6.43 0.55 1.39
N LEU A 109 -5.21 0.53 1.97
CA LEU A 109 -4.53 -0.69 2.42
C LEU A 109 -5.21 -1.37 3.60
N VAL A 110 -5.78 -0.60 4.53
CA VAL A 110 -6.56 -1.15 5.66
C VAL A 110 -8.00 -1.42 5.24
N GLY A 111 -8.62 -0.50 4.49
CA GLY A 111 -10.03 -0.59 4.09
C GLY A 111 -10.33 -1.80 3.22
N TRP A 112 -9.47 -2.13 2.24
CA TRP A 112 -9.73 -3.30 1.40
C TRP A 112 -9.67 -4.61 2.21
N ARG A 113 -8.79 -4.69 3.22
CA ARG A 113 -8.69 -5.83 4.15
C ARG A 113 -9.90 -5.93 5.06
N LEU A 114 -10.44 -4.79 5.53
CA LEU A 114 -11.70 -4.74 6.27
C LEU A 114 -12.84 -5.34 5.43
N ILE A 115 -12.95 -4.93 4.17
CA ILE A 115 -13.97 -5.44 3.24
C ILE A 115 -13.78 -6.94 2.98
N ALA A 116 -12.55 -7.37 2.65
CA ALA A 116 -12.23 -8.76 2.32
C ALA A 116 -12.46 -9.70 3.52
N SER A 117 -12.02 -9.32 4.72
CA SER A 117 -12.24 -10.11 5.93
C SER A 117 -13.73 -10.25 6.28
N ALA A 118 -14.51 -9.18 6.12
CA ALA A 118 -15.96 -9.23 6.30
C ALA A 118 -16.65 -10.12 5.25
N ALA A 119 -16.20 -10.09 3.99
CA ALA A 119 -16.73 -10.94 2.93
C ALA A 119 -16.47 -12.44 3.18
N VAL A 120 -15.24 -12.79 3.61
CA VAL A 120 -14.87 -14.17 3.95
C VAL A 120 -15.62 -14.65 5.20
N GLY A 121 -15.81 -13.79 6.20
CA GLY A 121 -16.56 -14.13 7.41
C GLY A 121 -18.05 -14.39 7.17
N ARG A 122 -18.65 -13.72 6.17
CA ARG A 122 -20.04 -13.96 5.76
C ARG A 122 -20.23 -15.27 5.00
N GLY A 123 -19.27 -15.67 4.16
CA GLY A 123 -19.38 -16.91 3.37
C GLY A 123 -19.09 -18.21 4.14
N ALA A 124 -18.77 -18.11 5.44
CA ALA A 124 -18.54 -19.26 6.33
C ALA A 124 -19.70 -19.51 7.31
N ARG A 125 -20.74 -18.66 7.27
CA ARG A 125 -22.01 -18.85 7.97
C ARG A 125 -23.04 -19.38 6.99
#